data_AF-A0A351DPJ9-F1
#
_entry.id   AF-A0A351DPJ9-F1
#
_cell.length_a   1.000
_cell.length_b   1.000
_cell.length_c   1.000
_cell.angle_alpha   90.00
_cell.angle_beta   90.00
_cell.angle_gamma   90.00
#
_symmetry.space_group_name_H-M   'P 1'
#
loop_
_entity.id
_entity.type
_entity.pdbx_description
1 polymer ?
#
loop_
_entity_poly.entity_id
_entity_poly.type
_entity_poly.pdbx_seq_one_letter_code
_entity_poly.pdbx_strand_id
1 'polypeptide(L)'
;MTANEETLGFQTEVKQLLHLMVHSLYSNREIFLRELISNANDACDKLRFLALDAPDLMEADAEMSVRISVDPESKELVISDNGIGMTRDDVISNLGTIAKSGTAEFIKNLSGDSKQDANLIGQFGVGFYSAFIVADRVVVRTRRAGNDAADAVEWSSDGDGQYTIKTIEKAERGTEIRLTLKEDASEFGETYRIRHLVTKYSDHVSIPVYLKNDVEKDDESEAKSEWDQVNQATALWTRP
;
A
#
# COMPACT_ATOMS: atom_id res chain seq x y z
N MET A 1 -5.05 -8.91 -26.47
CA MET A 1 -5.74 -9.77 -25.49
C MET A 1 -4.67 -10.36 -24.60
N THR A 2 -4.47 -9.79 -23.41
CA THR A 2 -3.53 -10.32 -22.40
C THR A 2 -4.04 -11.68 -21.95
N ALA A 3 -3.31 -12.74 -22.26
CA ALA A 3 -3.66 -14.09 -21.84
C ALA A 3 -3.66 -14.14 -20.29
N ASN A 4 -4.77 -14.58 -19.67
CA ASN A 4 -4.98 -14.79 -18.23
C ASN A 4 -5.50 -13.60 -17.38
N GLU A 5 -6.23 -12.64 -17.97
CA GLU A 5 -7.05 -11.72 -17.16
C GLU A 5 -8.37 -12.37 -16.74
N GLU A 6 -8.65 -12.35 -15.44
CA GLU A 6 -9.88 -12.84 -14.83
C GLU A 6 -10.56 -11.71 -14.05
N THR A 7 -11.89 -11.65 -14.10
CA THR A 7 -12.69 -10.74 -13.26
C THR A 7 -13.37 -11.56 -12.17
N LEU A 8 -13.15 -11.18 -10.92
CA LEU A 8 -13.70 -11.85 -9.74
C LEU A 8 -14.52 -10.86 -8.91
N GLY A 9 -15.58 -11.36 -8.28
CA GLY A 9 -16.39 -10.57 -7.36
C GLY A 9 -15.78 -10.58 -5.96
N PHE A 10 -15.84 -9.45 -5.27
CA PHE A 10 -15.57 -9.40 -3.84
C PHE A 10 -16.57 -10.25 -3.06
N GLN A 11 -16.10 -10.83 -1.94
CA GLN A 11 -17.00 -11.41 -0.95
C GLN A 11 -17.94 -10.35 -0.36
N THR A 12 -19.09 -10.77 0.16
CA THR A 12 -20.15 -9.87 0.64
C THR A 12 -19.65 -8.90 1.72
N GLU A 13 -18.79 -9.38 2.62
CA GLU A 13 -18.18 -8.62 3.70
C GLU A 13 -17.31 -7.47 3.18
N VAL A 14 -16.54 -7.71 2.12
CA VAL A 14 -15.68 -6.69 1.50
C VAL A 14 -16.51 -5.62 0.82
N LYS A 15 -17.61 -5.99 0.14
CA LYS A 15 -18.55 -5.03 -0.46
C LYS A 15 -19.17 -4.11 0.60
N GLN A 16 -19.59 -4.68 1.73
CA GLN A 16 -20.13 -3.92 2.85
C GLN A 16 -19.08 -2.98 3.47
N LEU A 17 -17.85 -3.48 3.65
CA LEU A 17 -16.74 -2.70 4.15
C LEU A 17 -16.45 -1.49 3.25
N LEU A 18 -16.28 -1.70 1.94
CA LEU A 18 -16.03 -0.63 0.97
C LEU A 18 -17.11 0.46 1.04
N HIS A 19 -18.38 0.05 1.07
CA HIS A 19 -19.50 0.98 1.20
C HIS A 19 -19.44 1.77 2.52
N LEU A 20 -19.15 1.13 3.65
CA LEU A 20 -19.05 1.82 4.94
C LEU A 20 -17.83 2.76 5.01
N MET A 21 -16.69 2.36 4.45
CA MET A 21 -15.45 3.15 4.51
C MET A 21 -15.56 4.47 3.75
N VAL A 22 -16.22 4.47 2.59
CA VAL A 22 -16.47 5.68 1.81
C VAL A 22 -17.33 6.69 2.58
N HIS A 23 -18.27 6.23 3.42
CA HIS A 23 -19.18 7.12 4.14
C HIS A 23 -18.74 7.50 5.56
N SER A 24 -18.01 6.63 6.25
CA SER A 24 -17.70 6.78 7.69
C SER A 24 -16.32 7.41 7.97
N LEU A 25 -15.38 7.34 7.02
CA LEU A 25 -13.99 7.78 7.23
C LEU A 25 -13.60 9.06 6.47
N TYR A 26 -14.58 9.75 5.88
CA TYR A 26 -14.35 10.97 5.10
C TYR A 26 -13.64 12.08 5.90
N SER A 27 -13.78 12.09 7.22
CA SER A 27 -13.12 13.06 8.10
C SER A 27 -11.64 12.80 8.34
N ASN A 28 -11.15 11.57 8.12
CA ASN A 28 -9.76 11.17 8.37
C ASN A 28 -9.15 10.47 7.15
N ARG A 29 -9.26 11.11 5.98
CA ARG A 29 -8.78 10.53 4.71
C ARG A 29 -7.31 10.15 4.75
N GLU A 30 -6.47 10.93 5.44
CA GLU A 30 -5.02 10.73 5.60
C GLU A 30 -4.60 9.36 6.16
N ILE A 31 -5.53 8.59 6.74
CA ILE A 31 -5.26 7.28 7.33
C ILE A 31 -4.75 6.27 6.31
N PHE A 32 -5.11 6.41 5.03
CA PHE A 32 -4.72 5.44 4.01
C PHE A 32 -3.21 5.27 3.91
N LEU A 33 -2.47 6.37 4.00
CA LEU A 33 -1.03 6.35 3.86
C LEU A 33 -0.38 5.63 5.05
N ARG A 34 -0.89 5.84 6.26
CA ARG A 34 -0.45 5.09 7.46
C ARG A 34 -0.63 3.59 7.26
N GLU A 35 -1.80 3.17 6.80
CA GLU A 35 -2.13 1.75 6.63
C GLU A 35 -1.27 1.11 5.53
N LEU A 36 -1.07 1.78 4.40
CA LEU A 36 -0.25 1.25 3.31
C LEU A 36 1.23 1.16 3.69
N ILE A 37 1.78 2.15 4.39
CA ILE A 37 3.16 2.09 4.90
C ILE A 37 3.32 1.00 5.96
N SER A 38 2.32 0.80 6.83
CA SER A 38 2.33 -0.29 7.81
C SER A 38 2.36 -1.66 7.13
N ASN A 39 1.53 -1.86 6.10
CA ASN A 39 1.51 -3.10 5.32
C ASN A 39 2.86 -3.35 4.62
N ALA A 40 3.48 -2.31 4.09
CA ALA A 40 4.81 -2.38 3.50
C ALA A 40 5.89 -2.78 4.53
N ASN A 41 5.84 -2.20 5.74
CA ASN A 41 6.72 -2.61 6.85
C ASN A 41 6.54 -4.09 7.21
N ASP A 42 5.29 -4.54 7.38
CA ASP A 42 4.98 -5.93 7.69
C ASP A 42 5.47 -6.89 6.60
N ALA A 43 5.37 -6.49 5.32
CA ALA A 43 5.89 -7.25 4.20
C ALA A 43 7.42 -7.39 4.23
N CYS A 44 8.13 -6.31 4.56
CA CYS A 44 9.59 -6.31 4.73
C CYS A 44 10.02 -7.15 5.94
N ASP A 45 9.34 -7.02 7.08
CA ASP A 45 9.64 -7.81 8.29
C ASP A 45 9.39 -9.30 8.07
N LYS A 46 8.29 -9.66 7.37
CA LYS A 46 8.02 -11.04 6.99
C LYS A 46 9.11 -11.63 6.10
N LEU A 47 9.59 -10.86 5.12
CA LEU A 47 10.71 -11.31 4.28
C LEU A 47 12.00 -11.47 5.11
N ARG A 48 12.33 -10.49 5.95
CA ARG A 48 13.50 -10.54 6.84
C ARG A 48 13.49 -11.77 7.74
N PHE A 49 12.33 -12.13 8.29
CA PHE A 49 12.16 -13.33 9.10
C PHE A 49 12.38 -14.62 8.28
N LEU A 50 11.75 -14.73 7.11
CA LEU A 50 11.91 -15.92 6.24
C LEU A 50 13.34 -16.08 5.71
N ALA A 51 14.04 -14.96 5.49
CA ALA A 51 15.44 -14.96 5.05
C ALA A 51 16.42 -15.49 6.10
N LEU A 52 16.00 -15.63 7.37
CA LEU A 52 16.82 -16.30 8.40
C LEU A 52 17.04 -17.78 8.07
N ASP A 53 16.02 -18.44 7.49
CA ASP A 53 16.08 -19.85 7.10
C ASP A 53 16.40 -20.02 5.60
N ALA A 54 16.02 -19.05 4.75
CA ALA A 54 16.22 -19.08 3.31
C ALA A 54 16.85 -17.76 2.79
N PRO A 55 18.17 -17.56 2.95
CA PRO A 55 18.85 -16.30 2.61
C PRO A 55 18.69 -15.86 1.14
N ASP A 56 18.52 -16.81 0.22
CA ASP A 56 18.37 -16.55 -1.22
C ASP A 56 17.12 -15.71 -1.54
N LEU A 57 16.12 -15.64 -0.64
CA LEU A 57 14.93 -14.80 -0.79
C LEU A 57 15.23 -13.29 -0.85
N MET A 58 16.39 -12.86 -0.34
CA MET A 58 16.80 -11.44 -0.39
C MET A 58 17.25 -11.02 -1.79
N GLU A 59 17.53 -11.97 -2.68
CA GLU A 59 18.03 -11.72 -4.04
C GLU A 59 19.24 -10.76 -4.03
N ALA A 60 19.35 -9.85 -5.01
CA ALA A 60 20.38 -8.82 -5.05
C ALA A 60 20.03 -7.56 -4.24
N ASP A 61 18.83 -7.49 -3.65
CA ASP A 61 18.31 -6.30 -2.99
C ASP A 61 18.04 -6.57 -1.50
N ALA A 62 19.09 -6.39 -0.71
CA ALA A 62 19.07 -6.65 0.73
C ALA A 62 18.58 -5.46 1.57
N GLU A 63 18.53 -4.26 1.00
CA GLU A 63 18.15 -3.03 1.71
C GLU A 63 16.64 -2.81 1.60
N MET A 64 15.90 -3.25 2.61
CA MET A 64 14.45 -3.06 2.68
C MET A 64 14.09 -1.57 2.71
N SER A 65 13.12 -1.17 1.91
CA SER A 65 12.62 0.21 1.88
C SER A 65 11.19 0.30 1.37
N VAL A 66 10.54 1.42 1.69
CA VAL A 66 9.32 1.88 1.02
C VAL A 66 9.69 3.09 0.19
N ARG A 67 9.20 3.15 -1.05
CA ARG A 67 9.36 4.27 -1.97
C ARG A 67 7.99 4.82 -2.32
N ILE A 68 7.82 6.12 -2.18
CA ILE A 68 6.58 6.82 -2.49
C ILE A 68 6.87 7.85 -3.58
N SER A 69 6.09 7.84 -4.65
CA SER A 69 6.16 8.86 -5.71
C SER A 69 4.78 9.38 -6.03
N VAL A 70 4.74 10.62 -6.46
CA VAL A 70 3.52 11.30 -6.85
C VAL A 70 3.70 11.81 -8.28
N ASP A 71 2.66 11.67 -9.09
CA ASP A 71 2.58 12.24 -10.42
C ASP A 71 1.35 13.15 -10.49
N PRO A 72 1.55 14.48 -10.39
CA PRO A 72 0.47 15.45 -10.47
C PRO A 72 -0.27 15.46 -11.82
N GLU A 73 0.40 15.08 -12.93
CA GLU A 73 -0.20 15.10 -14.27
C GLU A 73 -1.18 13.93 -14.44
N SER A 74 -0.77 12.74 -14.02
CA SER A 74 -1.62 11.54 -14.08
C SER A 74 -2.53 11.37 -12.86
N LYS A 75 -2.40 12.23 -11.84
CA LYS A 75 -3.08 12.12 -10.53
C LYS A 75 -2.81 10.78 -9.86
N GLU A 76 -1.59 10.28 -10.00
CA GLU A 76 -1.20 8.99 -9.45
C GLU A 76 -0.32 9.15 -8.22
N LEU A 77 -0.70 8.46 -7.15
CA LEU A 77 0.14 8.24 -5.99
C LEU A 77 0.57 6.77 -5.99
N VAL A 78 1.88 6.53 -5.95
CA VAL A 78 2.47 5.19 -5.98
C VAL A 78 3.22 4.94 -4.68
N ILE A 79 2.96 3.80 -4.05
CA ILE A 79 3.66 3.29 -2.88
C ILE A 79 4.24 1.93 -3.27
N SER A 80 5.56 1.79 -3.19
CA SER A 80 6.25 0.54 -3.53
C SER A 80 7.14 0.08 -2.39
N ASP A 81 7.05 -1.19 -2.02
CA ASP A 81 7.98 -1.87 -1.12
C ASP A 81 8.74 -2.97 -1.86
N ASN A 82 9.91 -3.34 -1.34
CA ASN A 82 10.70 -4.49 -1.79
C ASN A 82 10.63 -5.66 -0.79
N GLY A 83 9.52 -5.80 -0.07
CA GLY A 83 9.27 -6.85 0.91
C GLY A 83 8.93 -8.21 0.26
N ILE A 84 8.23 -9.06 1.00
CA ILE A 84 7.98 -10.46 0.60
C ILE A 84 7.16 -10.60 -0.70
N GLY A 85 6.31 -9.62 -1.03
CA GLY A 85 5.35 -9.71 -2.14
C GLY A 85 4.29 -10.80 -1.95
N MET A 86 3.48 -11.03 -2.98
CA MET A 86 2.35 -11.96 -2.95
C MET A 86 2.34 -12.86 -4.20
N THR A 87 1.89 -14.11 -4.04
CA THR A 87 1.47 -14.95 -5.17
C THR A 87 0.06 -14.58 -5.65
N ARG A 88 -0.40 -15.20 -6.75
CA ARG A 88 -1.80 -15.07 -7.21
C ARG A 88 -2.81 -15.48 -6.15
N ASP A 89 -2.54 -16.58 -5.44
CA ASP A 89 -3.41 -17.09 -4.38
C ASP A 89 -3.41 -16.17 -3.15
N ASP A 90 -2.24 -15.62 -2.79
CA ASP A 90 -2.13 -14.60 -1.74
C ASP A 90 -2.96 -13.36 -2.11
N VAL A 91 -2.92 -12.90 -3.37
CA VAL A 91 -3.72 -11.76 -3.85
C VAL A 91 -5.22 -12.04 -3.74
N ILE A 92 -5.70 -13.21 -4.21
CA ILE A 92 -7.12 -13.57 -4.15
C ILE A 92 -7.61 -13.69 -2.71
N SER A 93 -6.81 -14.31 -1.83
CA SER A 93 -7.19 -14.52 -0.42
C SER A 93 -7.12 -13.24 0.41
N ASN A 94 -6.06 -12.44 0.26
CA ASN A 94 -5.84 -11.24 1.07
C ASN A 94 -6.62 -10.04 0.55
N LEU A 95 -6.64 -9.81 -0.77
CA LEU A 95 -7.28 -8.64 -1.39
C LEU A 95 -8.70 -8.93 -1.91
N GLY A 96 -9.09 -10.19 -2.11
CA GLY A 96 -10.42 -10.54 -2.62
C GLY A 96 -11.41 -11.01 -1.55
N THR A 97 -10.91 -11.58 -0.44
CA THR A 97 -11.73 -12.38 0.50
C THR A 97 -11.74 -11.85 1.94
N ILE A 98 -10.75 -11.03 2.35
CA ILE A 98 -10.53 -10.56 3.74
C ILE A 98 -10.74 -11.70 4.77
N ALA A 99 -9.72 -12.54 4.95
CA ALA A 99 -9.79 -13.76 5.75
C ALA A 99 -9.63 -13.57 7.28
N LYS A 100 -10.09 -12.45 7.88
CA LYS A 100 -9.91 -12.23 9.34
C LYS A 100 -11.23 -12.12 10.11
N SER A 101 -11.31 -12.87 11.21
CA SER A 101 -12.48 -12.96 12.11
C SER A 101 -12.90 -11.62 12.75
N GLY A 102 -12.04 -10.60 12.72
CA GLY A 102 -12.33 -9.30 13.29
C GLY A 102 -13.06 -8.32 12.35
N THR A 103 -13.12 -8.59 11.04
CA THR A 103 -13.76 -7.68 10.06
C THR A 103 -15.27 -7.57 10.29
N ALA A 104 -15.93 -8.66 10.65
CA ALA A 104 -17.36 -8.65 10.96
C ALA A 104 -17.69 -7.81 12.21
N GLU A 105 -16.85 -7.89 13.24
CA GLU A 105 -16.98 -7.09 14.46
C GLU A 105 -16.73 -5.60 14.17
N PHE A 106 -15.76 -5.30 13.32
CA PHE A 106 -15.49 -3.93 12.86
C PHE A 106 -16.66 -3.32 12.07
N ILE A 107 -17.22 -4.06 11.11
CA ILE A 107 -18.40 -3.63 10.33
C ILE A 107 -19.57 -3.31 11.27
N LYS A 108 -19.77 -4.15 12.30
CA LYS A 108 -20.80 -3.93 13.32
C LYS A 108 -20.54 -2.65 14.12
N ASN A 109 -19.30 -2.38 14.50
CA ASN A 109 -18.93 -1.17 15.26
C ASN A 109 -19.04 0.12 14.42
N LEU A 110 -18.70 0.06 13.12
CA LEU A 110 -18.86 1.18 12.18
C LEU A 110 -20.31 1.53 11.86
N SER A 111 -21.22 0.56 11.98
CA SER A 111 -22.64 0.73 11.65
C SER A 111 -23.46 1.35 12.80
N GLY A 112 -22.86 1.55 13.99
CA GLY A 112 -23.49 2.18 15.16
C GLY A 112 -23.22 3.70 15.27
N ASP A 113 -23.80 4.35 16.29
CA ASP A 113 -23.63 5.80 16.57
C ASP A 113 -22.19 6.20 16.94
N SER A 114 -21.32 5.25 17.22
CA SER A 114 -19.90 5.43 17.53
C SER A 114 -19.06 5.56 16.26
N LYS A 115 -19.18 6.71 15.57
CA LYS A 115 -18.32 7.09 14.41
C LYS A 115 -16.84 7.33 14.75
N GLN A 116 -16.35 6.93 15.92
CA GLN A 116 -15.19 7.61 16.52
C GLN A 116 -13.82 6.95 16.39
N ASP A 117 -13.68 5.72 15.91
CA ASP A 117 -12.35 5.09 15.91
C ASP A 117 -11.84 4.65 14.53
N ALA A 118 -11.51 5.65 13.71
CA ALA A 118 -10.65 5.47 12.52
C ALA A 118 -9.28 4.83 12.87
N ASN A 119 -8.89 4.85 14.15
CA ASN A 119 -7.66 4.24 14.65
C ASN A 119 -7.71 2.70 14.73
N LEU A 120 -8.89 2.08 14.63
CA LEU A 120 -9.02 0.62 14.75
C LEU A 120 -8.84 -0.15 13.43
N ILE A 121 -8.72 0.53 12.29
CA ILE A 121 -8.67 -0.06 10.94
C ILE A 121 -7.54 -1.10 10.80
N GLY A 122 -6.35 -0.80 11.33
CA GLY A 122 -5.18 -1.69 11.24
C GLY A 122 -5.33 -3.01 12.01
N GLN A 123 -6.13 -3.03 13.09
CA GLN A 123 -6.31 -4.23 13.91
C GLN A 123 -7.15 -5.31 13.21
N PHE A 124 -8.00 -4.90 12.27
CA PHE A 124 -8.97 -5.78 11.61
C PHE A 124 -8.54 -6.25 10.23
N GLY A 125 -7.33 -5.89 9.78
CA GLY A 125 -6.79 -6.31 8.48
C GLY A 125 -7.51 -5.71 7.28
N VAL A 126 -8.17 -4.57 7.48
CA VAL A 126 -8.95 -3.85 6.46
C VAL A 126 -8.24 -2.59 5.96
N GLY A 127 -7.02 -2.34 6.45
CA GLY A 127 -6.22 -1.14 6.14
C GLY A 127 -6.02 -0.90 4.65
N PHE A 128 -5.85 -1.95 3.83
CA PHE A 128 -5.70 -1.81 2.38
C PHE A 128 -6.87 -1.04 1.72
N TYR A 129 -8.11 -1.30 2.13
CA TYR A 129 -9.29 -0.71 1.50
C TYR A 129 -9.48 0.77 1.82
N SER A 130 -8.70 1.32 2.76
CA SER A 130 -8.67 2.77 3.01
C SER A 130 -8.13 3.56 1.82
N ALA A 131 -7.43 2.90 0.90
CA ALA A 131 -7.05 3.47 -0.39
C ALA A 131 -8.25 4.00 -1.19
N PHE A 132 -9.40 3.31 -1.16
CA PHE A 132 -10.62 3.72 -1.88
C PHE A 132 -11.32 4.94 -1.27
N ILE A 133 -10.86 5.44 -0.11
CA ILE A 133 -11.31 6.73 0.42
C ILE A 133 -10.82 7.86 -0.51
N VAL A 134 -9.58 7.76 -0.99
CA VAL A 134 -8.87 8.81 -1.75
C VAL A 134 -8.68 8.47 -3.23
N ALA A 135 -8.87 7.22 -3.64
CA ALA A 135 -8.65 6.75 -5.01
C ALA A 135 -9.95 6.28 -5.68
N ASP A 136 -10.12 6.62 -6.96
CA ASP A 136 -11.17 6.06 -7.83
C ASP A 136 -10.78 4.68 -8.34
N ARG A 137 -9.47 4.42 -8.47
CA ARG A 137 -8.92 3.14 -8.91
C ARG A 137 -7.66 2.79 -8.15
N VAL A 138 -7.55 1.52 -7.78
CA VAL A 138 -6.37 0.96 -7.12
C VAL A 138 -5.82 -0.17 -8.00
N VAL A 139 -4.54 -0.07 -8.33
CA VAL A 139 -3.79 -1.12 -9.04
C VAL A 139 -2.66 -1.61 -8.15
N VAL A 140 -2.57 -2.92 -7.94
CA VAL A 140 -1.51 -3.57 -7.18
C VAL A 140 -0.72 -4.46 -8.12
N ARG A 141 0.59 -4.24 -8.21
CA ARG A 141 1.52 -5.08 -8.97
C ARG A 141 2.51 -5.70 -8.00
N THR A 142 2.54 -7.01 -7.89
CA THR A 142 3.31 -7.70 -6.86
C THR A 142 4.03 -8.91 -7.41
N ARG A 143 5.24 -9.15 -6.92
CA ARG A 143 5.98 -10.39 -7.14
C ARG A 143 6.53 -10.90 -5.83
N ARG A 144 6.20 -12.15 -5.51
CA ARG A 144 6.74 -12.81 -4.33
C ARG A 144 8.25 -13.05 -4.43
N ALA A 145 8.95 -12.93 -3.31
CA ALA A 145 10.35 -13.35 -3.18
C ALA A 145 10.53 -14.82 -3.56
N GLY A 146 11.55 -15.11 -4.37
CA GLY A 146 11.84 -16.47 -4.83
C GLY A 146 10.97 -16.98 -5.98
N ASN A 147 10.01 -16.19 -6.47
CA ASN A 147 9.28 -16.49 -7.70
C ASN A 147 9.93 -15.81 -8.91
N ASP A 148 9.72 -16.39 -10.10
CA ASP A 148 10.20 -15.83 -11.35
C ASP A 148 9.51 -14.48 -11.68
N ALA A 149 10.21 -13.62 -12.42
CA ALA A 149 9.68 -12.32 -12.84
C ALA A 149 8.37 -12.44 -13.64
N ALA A 150 8.20 -13.52 -14.38
CA ALA A 150 7.02 -13.83 -15.19
C ALA A 150 5.80 -14.30 -14.38
N ASP A 151 5.98 -14.61 -13.09
CA ASP A 151 4.91 -15.04 -12.18
C ASP A 151 4.31 -13.88 -11.38
N ALA A 152 4.70 -12.64 -11.68
CA ALA A 152 4.16 -11.47 -11.02
C ALA A 152 2.67 -11.30 -11.33
N VAL A 153 1.96 -10.62 -10.43
CA VAL A 153 0.50 -10.51 -10.47
C VAL A 153 0.12 -9.05 -10.45
N GLU A 154 -0.83 -8.68 -11.32
CA GLU A 154 -1.53 -7.41 -11.27
C GLU A 154 -2.96 -7.64 -10.82
N TRP A 155 -3.38 -6.86 -9.83
CA TRP A 155 -4.74 -6.76 -9.34
C TRP A 155 -5.23 -5.33 -9.57
N SER A 156 -6.47 -5.15 -10.02
CA SER A 156 -7.05 -3.82 -10.26
C SER A 156 -8.52 -3.80 -9.81
N SER A 157 -8.93 -2.72 -9.16
CA SER A 157 -10.34 -2.51 -8.80
C SER A 157 -10.67 -1.02 -8.70
N ASP A 158 -11.91 -0.70 -9.02
CA ASP A 158 -12.51 0.63 -8.85
C ASP A 158 -13.36 0.70 -7.56
N GLY A 159 -13.33 -0.36 -6.73
CA GLY A 159 -14.08 -0.44 -5.46
C GLY A 159 -15.58 -0.71 -5.64
N ASP A 160 -16.03 -1.05 -6.85
CA ASP A 160 -17.43 -1.23 -7.27
C ASP A 160 -18.03 -2.61 -6.95
N GLY A 161 -17.28 -3.48 -6.28
CA GLY A 161 -17.74 -4.84 -5.93
C GLY A 161 -17.01 -5.96 -6.67
N GLN A 162 -16.10 -5.63 -7.58
CA GLN A 162 -15.30 -6.60 -8.32
C GLN A 162 -13.85 -6.13 -8.48
N TYR A 163 -12.99 -7.05 -8.90
CA TYR A 163 -11.60 -6.76 -9.24
C TYR A 163 -11.17 -7.63 -10.41
N THR A 164 -10.17 -7.16 -11.16
CA THR A 164 -9.48 -7.97 -12.16
C THR A 164 -8.15 -8.45 -11.63
N ILE A 165 -7.73 -9.63 -12.07
CA ILE A 165 -6.44 -10.22 -11.73
C ILE A 165 -5.81 -10.85 -12.97
N LYS A 166 -4.54 -10.56 -13.22
CA LYS A 166 -3.79 -11.11 -14.37
C LYS A 166 -2.33 -11.34 -14.02
N THR A 167 -1.71 -12.29 -14.72
CA THR A 167 -0.27 -12.49 -14.66
C THR A 167 0.43 -11.41 -15.48
N ILE A 168 1.52 -10.86 -14.93
CA ILE A 168 2.36 -9.84 -15.55
C ILE A 168 3.83 -10.20 -15.36
N GLU A 169 4.72 -9.47 -16.02
CA GLU A 169 6.15 -9.51 -15.74
C GLU A 169 6.55 -8.35 -14.82
N LYS A 170 7.31 -8.65 -13.77
CA LYS A 170 7.93 -7.66 -12.87
C LYS A 170 9.30 -8.17 -12.43
N ALA A 171 10.36 -7.46 -12.83
CA ALA A 171 11.74 -7.84 -12.53
C ALA A 171 12.12 -7.63 -11.05
N GLU A 172 11.44 -6.72 -10.37
CA GLU A 172 11.71 -6.40 -8.96
C GLU A 172 10.73 -7.15 -8.04
N ARG A 173 11.24 -7.64 -6.91
CA ARG A 173 10.44 -8.21 -5.83
C ARG A 173 9.54 -7.16 -5.16
N GLY A 174 8.53 -7.61 -4.43
CA GLY A 174 7.76 -6.78 -3.52
C GLY A 174 6.44 -6.35 -4.14
N THR A 175 5.89 -5.24 -3.65
CA THR A 175 4.56 -4.78 -4.04
C THR A 175 4.59 -3.30 -4.40
N GLU A 176 4.00 -2.97 -5.55
CA GLU A 176 3.68 -1.61 -5.99
C GLU A 176 2.16 -1.42 -5.90
N ILE A 177 1.72 -0.38 -5.20
CA ILE A 177 0.32 0.04 -5.09
C ILE A 177 0.21 1.42 -5.73
N ARG A 178 -0.59 1.50 -6.79
CA ARG A 178 -0.87 2.71 -7.55
C ARG A 178 -2.31 3.14 -7.32
N LEU A 179 -2.47 4.39 -6.92
CA LEU A 179 -3.73 5.02 -6.58
C LEU A 179 -4.01 6.10 -7.62
N THR A 180 -5.05 5.92 -8.43
CA THR A 180 -5.60 7.01 -9.24
C THR A 180 -6.49 7.85 -8.33
N LEU A 181 -6.00 9.03 -7.95
CA LEU A 181 -6.63 9.89 -6.96
C LEU A 181 -7.96 10.48 -7.46
N LYS A 182 -8.91 10.62 -6.54
CA LYS A 182 -10.17 11.32 -6.77
C LYS A 182 -9.93 12.81 -6.95
N GLU A 183 -10.84 13.48 -7.67
CA GLU A 183 -10.78 14.94 -7.86
C GLU A 183 -10.77 15.71 -6.54
N ASP A 184 -11.55 15.27 -5.55
CA ASP A 184 -11.65 15.90 -4.24
C ASP A 184 -10.53 15.48 -3.26
N ALA A 185 -9.62 14.62 -3.72
CA ALA A 185 -8.47 14.09 -2.99
C ALA A 185 -7.14 14.50 -3.65
N SER A 186 -7.15 15.51 -4.52
CA SER A 186 -5.98 16.04 -5.23
C SER A 186 -4.85 16.53 -4.31
N GLU A 187 -5.15 16.88 -3.06
CA GLU A 187 -4.14 17.21 -2.04
C GLU A 187 -3.11 16.10 -1.84
N PHE A 188 -3.48 14.82 -2.05
CA PHE A 188 -2.55 13.69 -1.95
C PHE A 188 -1.69 13.51 -3.21
N GLY A 189 -1.94 14.33 -4.23
CA GLY A 189 -1.11 14.53 -5.42
C GLY A 189 0.01 15.55 -5.22
N GLU A 190 0.18 16.08 -4.01
CA GLU A 190 1.18 17.10 -3.70
C GLU A 190 2.30 16.53 -2.82
N THR A 191 3.54 16.59 -3.29
CA THR A 191 4.71 16.00 -2.60
C THR A 191 4.90 16.55 -1.20
N TYR A 192 4.63 17.84 -0.96
CA TYR A 192 4.72 18.42 0.40
C TYR A 192 3.69 17.79 1.36
N ARG A 193 2.47 17.49 0.87
CA ARG A 193 1.41 16.88 1.66
C ARG A 193 1.79 15.46 2.02
N ILE A 194 2.26 14.67 1.05
CA ILE A 194 2.75 13.31 1.28
C ILE A 194 3.92 13.31 2.25
N ARG A 195 4.90 14.20 2.09
CA ARG A 195 6.03 14.34 3.02
C ARG A 195 5.56 14.54 4.46
N HIS A 196 4.64 15.48 4.68
CA HIS A 196 4.07 15.73 6.01
C HIS A 196 3.39 14.49 6.60
N LEU A 197 2.61 13.76 5.81
CA LEU A 197 1.93 12.55 6.26
C LEU A 197 2.91 11.41 6.57
N VAL A 198 3.95 11.23 5.75
CA VAL A 198 5.00 10.24 6.00
C VAL A 198 5.69 10.54 7.33
N THR A 199 6.10 11.78 7.59
CA THR A 199 6.71 12.17 8.88
C THR A 199 5.76 11.93 10.04
N LYS A 200 4.47 12.28 9.89
CA LYS A 200 3.46 12.12 10.94
C LYS A 200 3.21 10.65 11.33
N TYR A 201 3.29 9.72 10.38
CA TYR A 201 2.88 8.33 10.60
C TYR A 201 4.01 7.29 10.57
N SER A 202 5.17 7.62 10.00
CA SER A 202 6.22 6.64 9.68
C SER A 202 7.46 6.76 10.56
N ASP A 203 7.48 7.69 11.52
CA ASP A 203 8.58 7.84 12.47
C ASP A 203 8.78 6.64 13.39
N HIS A 204 7.79 5.74 13.45
CA HIS A 204 7.80 4.50 14.22
C HIS A 204 8.05 3.26 13.36
N VAL A 205 8.15 3.44 12.04
CA VAL A 205 8.39 2.37 11.07
C VAL A 205 9.89 2.08 11.03
N SER A 206 10.25 0.80 11.07
CA SER A 206 11.64 0.37 11.21
C SER A 206 12.43 0.40 9.90
N ILE A 207 11.73 0.52 8.76
CA ILE A 207 12.34 0.58 7.43
C ILE A 207 12.40 2.02 6.91
N PRO A 208 13.42 2.38 6.12
CA PRO A 208 13.48 3.65 5.40
C PRO A 208 12.26 3.86 4.50
N VAL A 209 11.66 5.05 4.59
CA VAL A 209 10.61 5.52 3.70
C VAL A 209 11.17 6.67 2.88
N TYR A 210 11.32 6.43 1.58
CA TYR A 210 11.79 7.39 0.60
C TYR A 210 10.63 8.05 -0.13
N LEU A 211 10.76 9.35 -0.39
CA LEU A 211 9.84 10.12 -1.22
C LEU A 211 10.60 10.65 -2.44
N LYS A 212 10.01 10.48 -3.62
CA LYS A 212 10.56 11.03 -4.87
C LYS A 212 10.49 12.56 -4.83
N ASN A 213 11.58 13.22 -5.23
CA ASN A 213 11.63 14.68 -5.29
C ASN A 213 10.97 15.21 -6.56
N ASP A 214 10.22 16.32 -6.42
CA ASP A 214 9.73 17.16 -7.53
C ASP A 214 10.90 17.99 -8.07
N VAL A 215 11.90 17.35 -8.67
CA VAL A 215 13.01 18.10 -9.26
C VAL A 215 12.54 18.62 -10.61
N GLU A 216 11.89 19.79 -10.63
CA GLU A 216 12.02 20.66 -11.79
C GLU A 216 13.52 20.95 -11.98
N LYS A 217 14.00 20.70 -13.20
CA LYS A 217 15.38 20.91 -13.62
C LYS A 217 15.70 22.41 -13.67
N ASP A 218 15.79 23.08 -12.54
CA ASP A 218 16.33 24.44 -12.46
C ASP A 218 17.07 24.61 -11.12
N ASP A 219 18.34 24.20 -11.12
CA ASP A 219 19.49 25.05 -10.78
C ASP A 219 20.75 24.20 -10.59
N GLU A 220 21.87 24.70 -11.10
CA GLU A 220 23.23 24.12 -11.03
C GLU A 220 23.79 24.12 -9.59
N SER A 221 23.09 23.53 -8.62
CA SER A 221 23.61 23.36 -7.26
C SER A 221 23.36 21.94 -6.73
N GLU A 222 24.43 21.15 -6.74
CA GLU A 222 24.60 19.84 -6.11
C GLU A 222 23.64 18.73 -6.59
N ALA A 223 24.21 17.57 -6.93
CA ALA A 223 23.46 16.38 -7.31
C ALA A 223 22.63 15.87 -6.12
N LYS A 224 21.44 16.46 -5.90
CA LYS A 224 20.46 15.95 -4.95
C LYS A 224 19.97 14.58 -5.45
N SER A 225 19.93 13.61 -4.54
CA SER A 225 19.34 12.30 -4.79
C SER A 225 17.92 12.46 -5.33
N GLU A 226 17.51 11.64 -6.30
CA GLU A 226 16.13 11.59 -6.79
C GLU A 226 15.15 11.21 -5.67
N TRP A 227 15.63 10.49 -4.67
CA TRP A 227 14.88 9.96 -3.53
C TRP A 227 15.39 10.52 -2.21
N ASP A 228 14.49 11.12 -1.44
CA ASP A 228 14.76 11.62 -0.09
C ASP A 228 14.22 10.66 0.95
N GLN A 229 15.03 10.24 1.93
CA GLN A 229 14.51 9.57 3.11
C GLN A 229 13.74 10.57 3.97
N VAL A 230 12.48 10.28 4.29
CA VAL A 230 11.59 11.18 5.03
C VAL A 230 11.45 10.79 6.50
N ASN A 231 11.50 9.49 6.81
CA ASN A 231 11.38 9.01 8.18
C ASN A 231 12.74 8.82 8.87
N GLN A 232 12.73 8.75 10.20
CA GLN A 232 13.93 8.49 11.01
C GLN A 232 14.44 7.05 10.93
N ALA A 233 13.65 6.10 10.38
CA ALA A 233 13.97 4.67 10.29
C ALA A 233 14.51 4.05 11.60
N THR A 234 13.99 4.51 12.75
CA THR A 234 14.38 4.01 14.08
C THR A 234 13.20 3.35 14.75
N ALA A 235 13.38 2.09 15.12
CA ALA A 235 12.39 1.36 15.89
C ALA A 235 12.13 2.07 17.23
N LEU A 236 10.85 2.17 17.63
CA LEU A 236 10.44 2.82 18.87
C LEU A 236 11.17 2.27 20.11
N TRP A 237 11.41 0.96 20.16
CA TRP A 237 12.05 0.27 21.29
C TRP A 237 13.58 0.41 21.32
N THR A 238 14.20 0.99 20.28
CA THR A 238 15.65 1.25 20.24
C THR A 238 16.01 2.68 20.63
N ARG A 239 15.02 3.54 20.94
CA ARG A 239 15.26 4.91 21.39
C ARG A 239 15.68 4.91 22.88
N PRO A 240 16.71 5.71 23.27
CA PRO A 240 17.25 5.76 24.64
C PRO A 240 16.26 6.35 25.66
#